data_AF-A0A522Y1T4-F1
#
_entry.id   AF-A0A522Y1T4-F1
#
_cell.length_a   1.000
_cell.length_b   1.000
_cell.length_c   1.000
_cell.angle_alpha   90.00
_cell.angle_beta   90.00
_cell.angle_gamma   90.00
#
_symmetry.space_group_name_H-M   'P 1'
#
loop_
_entity.id
_entity.type
_entity.pdbx_description
1 polymer ?
#
loop_
_entity_poly.entity_id
_entity_poly.type
_entity_poly.pdbx_seq_one_letter_code
_entity_poly.pdbx_strand_id
1 'polypeptide(L)' 'MSADSEPVRIIRLLLDSEVSNYLESGERMHLNTYLQKMQSGSLDGKELEIIQKIFQKYKKYLI' A
#
# COMPACT_ATOMS: atom_id res chain seq x y z
N MET A 1 20.67 2.55 -6.69
CA MET A 1 19.30 3.05 -6.89
C MET A 1 18.37 1.87 -6.68
N SER A 2 17.92 1.68 -5.44
CA SER A 2 17.16 0.49 -5.06
C SER A 2 15.81 0.51 -5.77
N ALA A 3 15.53 -0.55 -6.51
CA ALA A 3 14.22 -0.79 -7.12
C ALA A 3 13.14 -0.62 -6.04
N ASP A 4 12.21 0.31 -6.25
CA ASP A 4 11.00 0.39 -5.44
C ASP A 4 10.38 -1.01 -5.41
N SER A 5 10.30 -1.60 -4.21
CA SER A 5 9.72 -2.94 -4.05
C SER A 5 8.28 -2.93 -4.54
N GLU A 6 7.83 -4.02 -5.14
CA GLU A 6 6.44 -4.18 -5.63
C GLU A 6 5.36 -3.64 -4.67
N PRO A 7 5.42 -3.89 -3.34
CA PRO A 7 4.46 -3.30 -2.40
C PRO A 7 4.47 -1.77 -2.34
N VAL A 8 5.62 -1.10 -2.48
CA VAL A 8 5.66 0.38 -2.50
C VAL A 8 5.00 0.93 -3.76
N ARG A 9 5.21 0.27 -4.91
CA ARG A 9 4.55 0.66 -6.16
C ARG A 9 3.03 0.53 -6.04
N ILE A 10 2.55 -0.56 -5.45
CA ILE A 10 1.13 -0.78 -5.18
C ILE A 10 0.57 0.30 -4.22
N ILE A 11 1.27 0.57 -3.13
CA ILE A 11 0.81 1.57 -2.15
C ILE A 11 0.70 2.95 -2.80
N ARG A 12 1.74 3.39 -3.52
CA ARG A 12 1.71 4.68 -4.23
C ARG A 12 0.56 4.74 -5.23
N LEU A 13 0.34 3.68 -6.00
CA LEU A 13 -0.78 3.61 -6.94
C LEU A 13 -2.14 3.80 -6.25
N LEU A 14 -2.33 3.21 -5.05
CA LEU A 14 -3.57 3.33 -4.28
C LEU A 14 -3.74 4.70 -3.63
N LEU A 15 -2.65 5.32 -3.16
CA LEU A 15 -2.69 6.61 -2.46
C LEU A 15 -2.72 7.81 -3.41
N ASP A 16 -2.05 7.71 -4.57
CA ASP A 16 -1.92 8.81 -5.53
C ASP A 16 -3.07 8.85 -6.55
N SER A 17 -3.97 7.86 -6.53
CA SER A 17 -5.15 7.81 -7.39
C SER A 17 -6.43 8.19 -6.64
N GLU A 18 -7.53 8.36 -7.38
CA GLU A 18 -8.86 8.61 -6.82
C GLU A 18 -9.34 7.46 -5.91
N VAL A 19 -8.70 6.28 -5.99
CA VAL A 19 -8.90 5.15 -5.08
C VAL A 19 -8.73 5.55 -3.62
N SER A 20 -7.83 6.50 -3.33
CA SER A 20 -7.58 7.01 -1.99
C SER A 20 -8.83 7.53 -1.29
N ASN A 21 -9.83 8.00 -2.04
CA ASN A 21 -11.12 8.46 -1.52
C ASN A 21 -12.02 7.31 -1.02
N TYR A 22 -11.81 6.10 -1.55
CA TYR A 22 -12.59 4.90 -1.22
C TYR A 22 -11.92 4.01 -0.17
N LEU A 23 -10.64 4.26 0.14
CA LEU A 23 -9.91 3.53 1.17
C LEU A 23 -10.52 3.80 2.55
N GLU A 24 -10.71 2.74 3.33
CA GLU A 24 -11.11 2.89 4.72
C GLU A 24 -9.98 3.55 5.54
N SER A 25 -10.33 4.27 6.60
CA SER A 25 -9.35 5.00 7.41
C SER A 25 -8.24 4.09 7.97
N GLY A 26 -8.60 2.86 8.36
CA GLY A 26 -7.64 1.85 8.82
C GLY A 26 -6.69 1.38 7.72
N GLU A 27 -7.18 1.24 6.49
CA GLU A 27 -6.35 0.85 5.33
C GLU A 27 -5.38 1.98 4.97
N ARG A 28 -5.85 3.24 4.92
CA ARG A 28 -4.97 4.40 4.69
C ARG A 28 -3.89 4.52 5.75
N MET A 29 -4.23 4.32 7.02
CA MET A 29 -3.26 4.32 8.11
C MET A 29 -2.23 3.19 7.93
N HIS A 30 -2.68 1.99 7.57
CA HIS A 30 -1.80 0.84 7.36
C HIS A 30 -0.83 1.06 6.19
N LEU A 31 -1.31 1.53 5.04
CA LEU A 31 -0.48 1.82 3.86
C LEU A 31 0.60 2.88 4.18
N ASN A 32 0.24 3.95 4.89
CA ASN A 32 1.21 4.97 5.33
C ASN A 32 2.22 4.43 6.34
N THR A 33 1.76 3.62 7.29
CA THR A 33 2.63 2.96 8.28
C THR A 33 3.64 2.05 7.60
N TYR A 34 3.22 1.31 6.57
CA TYR A 34 4.12 0.44 5.80
C TYR A 34 5.21 1.25 5.10
N LEU A 35 4.86 2.36 4.44
CA LEU A 35 5.84 3.25 3.81
C LEU A 35 6.86 3.80 4.82
N GLN A 36 6.42 4.11 6.03
CA GLN A 36 7.33 4.53 7.12
C GLN A 36 8.22 3.38 7.60
N LYS A 37 7.68 2.17 7.79
CA LYS A 37 8.44 0.98 8.20
C LYS A 37 9.49 0.56 7.17
N MET A 38 9.22 0.73 5.88
CA MET A 38 10.17 0.52 4.78
C MET A 38 11.44 1.36 4.96
N GLN A 39 11.29 2.63 5.37
CA GLN A 39 12.42 3.52 5.62
C GLN A 39 13.24 3.11 6.85
N SER A 40 12.59 2.46 7.82
CA SER A 40 13.21 1.96 9.06
C SER A 40 13.73 0.52 8.96
N GLY A 41 13.58 -0.16 7.82
CA GLY A 41 14.10 -1.53 7.59
C GLY A 41 13.37 -2.64 8.35
N SER A 42 12.21 -2.36 8.97
CA SER A 42 11.45 -3.31 9.79
C SER A 42 10.20 -3.79 9.06
N LEU A 43 10.38 -4.67 8.08
CA LEU A 43 9.28 -5.30 7.34
C LEU A 43 8.99 -6.70 7.85
N ASP A 44 7.71 -6.95 8.18
CA ASP A 44 7.21 -8.28 8.52
C ASP A 44 6.46 -8.86 7.30
N GLY A 45 6.63 -10.16 7.04
CA GLY A 45 6.03 -10.82 5.86
C GLY A 45 4.51 -10.73 5.80
N LYS A 46 3.85 -10.59 6.96
CA LYS A 46 2.38 -10.43 7.05
C LYS A 46 1.86 -9.13 6.45
N GLU A 47 2.68 -8.08 6.42
CA GLU A 47 2.27 -6.78 5.91
C GLU A 47 2.06 -6.82 4.37
N LEU A 48 2.82 -7.67 3.67
CA LEU A 48 2.65 -7.86 2.22
C LEU A 48 1.28 -8.46 1.89
N GLU A 49 0.81 -9.44 2.67
CA GLU A 49 -0.51 -10.05 2.48
C GLU A 49 -1.64 -9.02 2.66
N ILE A 50 -1.48 -8.10 3.62
CA ILE A 50 -2.47 -7.05 3.87
C ILE A 50 -2.50 -6.07 2.69
N ILE A 51 -1.34 -5.63 2.20
CA ILE A 51 -1.24 -4.75 1.03
C ILE A 51 -1.88 -5.39 -0.21
N GLN A 52 -1.59 -6.67 -0.45
CA GLN A 52 -2.20 -7.41 -1.57
C GLN A 52 -3.71 -7.50 -1.44
N LYS A 53 -4.26 -7.75 -0.24
CA LYS A 53 -5.71 -7.75 0.00
C LYS A 53 -6.35 -6.40 -0.28
N ILE A 54 -5.74 -5.31 0.20
CA ILE A 54 -6.22 -3.95 -0.07
C ILE A 54 -6.19 -3.68 -1.58
N PHE A 55 -5.08 -4.01 -2.25
CA PHE A 55 -4.99 -3.84 -3.70
C PHE A 55 -6.07 -4.62 -4.45
N GLN A 56 -6.31 -5.89 -4.12
CA GLN A 56 -7.36 -6.69 -4.76
C GLN A 56 -8.77 -6.11 -4.54
N LYS A 57 -9.03 -5.53 -3.37
CA LYS A 57 -10.30 -4.87 -3.05
C LYS A 57 -10.55 -3.64 -3.92
N TYR A 58 -9.49 -2.87 -4.21
CA TYR A 58 -9.61 -1.58 -4.88
C TYR A 58 -9.16 -1.55 -6.35
N LYS A 59 -8.56 -2.63 -6.87
CA LYS A 59 -8.06 -2.67 -8.26
C LYS A 59 -9.12 -2.33 -9.31
N LYS A 60 -10.40 -2.59 -9.03
CA LYS A 60 -11.52 -2.28 -9.93
C LYS A 60 -11.78 -0.79 -10.10
N TYR A 61 -11.22 0.05 -9.23
CA TYR A 61 -11.31 1.51 -9.29
C TYR A 61 -10.06 2.15 -9.92
N LEU A 62 -9.08 1.35 -10.35
CA LEU A 62 -7.85 1.80 -11.04
C LEU A 62 -7.98 1.74 -12.57
N ILE A 63 -9.21 1.81 -13.11
CA ILE A 63 -9.51 1.72 -14.55
C ILE A 63 -9.13 3.01 -15.26
#